data_AF-A0A838RYX8-F1
#
_entry.id   AF-A0A838RYX8-F1
#
_cell.length_a   1.000
_cell.length_b   1.000
_cell.length_c   1.000
_cell.angle_alpha   90.00
_cell.angle_beta   90.00
_cell.angle_gamma   90.00
#
_symmetry.space_group_name_H-M   'P 1'
#
loop_
_entity.id
_entity.type
_entity.pdbx_description
1 polymer ?
#
loop_
_entity_poly.entity_id
_entity_poly.type
_entity_poly.pdbx_seq_one_letter_code
_entity_poly.pdbx_strand_id
1 'polypeptide(L)'
;RHAASRIAVMYLGKIVEIADAKAIYDDPLMPYTKALISAVPVPDPDLEAARKRIVLGGDVPSPVNPPNGCRFHTRCSYTIEACKEVVPPLLEIKPNHFAACIRIGPKQPQIESVAPGEAPGLDAVPGIFS
;
A
#
# COMPACT_ATOMS: atom_id res chain seq x y z
N ARG A 1 5.85 23.44 -1.92
CA ARG A 1 4.67 23.87 -2.72
C ARG A 1 3.82 22.62 -2.96
N HIS A 2 2.72 22.41 -2.22
CA HIS A 2 1.83 21.25 -2.43
C HIS A 2 0.57 21.73 -3.15
N ALA A 3 0.38 21.30 -4.40
CA ALA A 3 -0.74 21.74 -5.25
C ALA A 3 -1.96 20.81 -5.19
N ALA A 4 -1.91 19.74 -4.40
CA ALA A 4 -3.01 18.80 -4.21
C ALA A 4 -3.35 18.69 -2.72
N SER A 5 -4.62 18.88 -2.38
CA SER A 5 -5.13 18.67 -1.03
C SER A 5 -5.08 17.17 -0.68
N ARG A 6 -5.37 16.32 -1.67
CA ARG A 6 -5.36 14.85 -1.57
C ARG A 6 -4.60 14.23 -2.75
N ILE A 7 -3.92 13.13 -2.49
CA ILE A 7 -3.20 12.34 -3.48
C ILE A 7 -3.87 10.97 -3.57
N ALA A 8 -4.18 10.53 -4.79
CA ALA A 8 -4.58 9.15 -5.08
C ALA A 8 -3.42 8.42 -5.78
N VAL A 9 -2.97 7.33 -5.19
CA VAL A 9 -1.93 6.45 -5.75
C VAL A 9 -2.62 5.30 -6.47
N MET A 10 -2.17 5.02 -7.69
CA MET A 10 -2.75 3.97 -8.52
C MET A 10 -1.71 2.91 -8.88
N TYR A 11 -2.16 1.65 -9.00
CA TYR A 11 -1.36 0.55 -9.54
C TYR A 11 -2.19 -0.30 -10.48
N LEU A 12 -1.70 -0.50 -11.71
CA LEU A 12 -2.37 -1.24 -12.78
C LEU A 12 -3.87 -0.86 -12.90
N GLY A 13 -4.20 0.43 -12.96
CA GLY A 13 -5.57 0.91 -13.15
C GLY A 13 -6.50 0.80 -11.94
N LYS A 14 -5.98 0.50 -10.73
CA LYS A 14 -6.74 0.54 -9.48
C LYS A 14 -6.17 1.59 -8.54
N ILE A 15 -7.04 2.34 -7.87
CA ILE A 15 -6.60 3.18 -6.75
C ILE A 15 -6.23 2.25 -5.60
N VAL A 16 -5.01 2.40 -5.11
CA VAL A 16 -4.46 1.58 -4.03
C VAL A 16 -4.33 2.36 -2.73
N GLU A 17 -4.17 3.67 -2.79
CA GLU A 17 -4.10 4.53 -1.61
C GLU A 17 -4.65 5.92 -1.90
N ILE A 18 -5.35 6.54 -0.93
CA ILE A 18 -5.80 7.93 -1.02
C ILE A 18 -5.69 8.59 0.34
N ALA A 19 -4.96 9.70 0.43
CA ALA A 19 -4.90 10.51 1.65
C ALA A 19 -4.55 11.96 1.34
N ASP A 20 -4.49 12.79 2.37
CA ASP A 20 -3.89 14.11 2.24
C ASP A 20 -2.43 14.00 1.80
N ALA A 21 -1.94 14.99 1.04
CA ALA A 21 -0.59 14.94 0.49
C ALA A 21 0.47 14.70 1.58
N LYS A 22 0.36 15.40 2.71
CA LYS A 22 1.27 15.23 3.85
C LYS A 22 1.26 13.79 4.38
N ALA A 23 0.09 13.17 4.53
CA ALA A 23 -0.03 11.80 5.01
C ALA A 23 0.63 10.79 4.05
N ILE A 24 0.47 10.97 2.73
CA ILE A 24 1.12 10.10 1.74
C ILE A 24 2.65 10.18 1.81
N TYR A 25 3.23 11.36 2.06
CA TYR A 25 4.69 11.50 2.16
C TYR A 25 5.24 11.04 3.52
N ASP A 26 4.54 11.35 4.61
CA ASP A 26 5.05 11.11 5.96
C ASP A 26 4.76 9.69 6.46
N ASP A 27 3.63 9.12 6.08
CA ASP A 27 3.13 7.85 6.61
C ASP A 27 2.31 7.06 5.57
N PRO A 28 2.91 6.74 4.40
CA PRO A 28 2.23 5.94 3.39
C PRO A 28 1.89 4.56 3.95
N LEU A 29 0.68 4.07 3.73
CA LEU A 29 0.20 2.80 4.29
C LEU A 29 0.37 1.63 3.32
N MET A 30 0.17 1.84 2.02
CA MET A 30 0.33 0.75 1.05
C MET A 30 1.79 0.40 0.84
N PRO A 31 2.14 -0.89 0.80
CA PRO A 31 3.50 -1.33 0.47
C PRO A 31 4.03 -0.76 -0.86
N TYR A 32 3.15 -0.61 -1.86
CA TYR A 32 3.49 0.02 -3.12
C TYR A 32 3.85 1.50 -2.96
N THR A 33 3.02 2.27 -2.23
CA THR A 33 3.28 3.69 -1.97
C THR A 33 4.54 3.88 -1.11
N LYS A 34 4.75 3.05 -0.08
CA LYS A 34 6.00 3.02 0.71
C LYS A 34 7.22 2.92 -0.20
N ALA A 35 7.18 2.00 -1.17
CA ALA A 35 8.26 1.86 -2.14
C ALA A 35 8.45 3.09 -3.04
N LEU A 36 7.37 3.64 -3.59
CA LEU A 36 7.43 4.88 -4.38
C LEU A 36 8.05 6.04 -3.60
N ILE A 37 7.57 6.30 -2.38
CA ILE A 37 8.04 7.41 -1.54
C ILE A 37 9.49 7.21 -1.10
N SER A 38 9.91 5.97 -0.84
CA SER A 38 11.31 5.65 -0.52
C SER A 38 12.30 5.99 -1.65
N ALA A 39 11.81 6.09 -2.90
CA ALA A 39 12.62 6.42 -4.07
C ALA A 39 12.64 7.92 -4.40
N VAL A 40 11.78 8.74 -3.78
CA VAL A 40 11.76 10.20 -3.97
C VAL A 40 12.96 10.82 -3.26
N PRO A 41 13.87 11.53 -3.94
CA PRO A 41 15.00 12.20 -3.29
C PRO A 41 14.54 13.30 -2.34
N VAL A 42 15.20 13.45 -1.18
CA VAL A 42 15.00 14.61 -0.31
C VAL A 42 16.12 15.65 -0.49
N PRO A 43 15.85 16.95 -0.25
CA PRO A 43 16.84 18.01 -0.46
C PRO A 43 18.03 17.97 0.51
N ASP A 44 17.81 17.45 1.72
CA ASP A 44 18.83 17.36 2.76
C ASP A 44 19.74 16.15 2.48
N PRO A 45 21.06 16.37 2.25
CA PRO A 45 21.98 15.30 1.88
C PRO A 45 22.26 14.32 3.02
N ASP A 46 22.28 14.77 4.27
CA ASP A 46 22.52 13.90 5.42
C ASP A 46 21.30 12.99 5.66
N LEU A 47 20.10 13.57 5.51
CA LEU A 47 18.86 12.79 5.55
C LEU A 47 18.77 11.82 4.38
N GLU A 48 19.12 12.23 3.15
CA GLU A 48 19.09 11.34 1.98
C GLU A 48 20.07 10.17 2.13
N ALA A 49 21.26 10.39 2.70
CA ALA A 49 22.23 9.34 2.95
C ALA A 49 21.75 8.29 3.98
N ALA A 50 20.95 8.71 4.97
CA ALA A 50 20.40 7.82 5.99
C ALA A 50 19.15 7.03 5.55
N ARG A 51 18.52 7.40 4.43
CA ARG A 51 17.26 6.78 3.99
C ARG A 51 17.48 5.43 3.33
N LYS A 52 16.65 4.45 3.72
CA LYS A 52 16.65 3.11 3.15
C LYS A 52 15.67 3.03 1.97
N ARG A 53 16.21 2.85 0.76
CA ARG A 53 15.39 2.64 -0.44
C ARG A 53 14.78 1.24 -0.44
N ILE A 54 13.49 1.15 -0.71
CA ILE A 54 12.78 -0.13 -0.86
C ILE A 54 12.88 -0.53 -2.33
N VAL A 55 13.62 -1.59 -2.61
CA VAL A 55 13.72 -2.16 -3.96
C VAL A 55 12.56 -3.15 -4.14
N LEU A 56 11.67 -2.85 -5.08
CA LEU A 56 10.61 -3.78 -5.47
C LEU A 56 11.21 -4.92 -6.30
N GLY A 57 11.00 -6.15 -5.85
CA GLY A 57 11.35 -7.35 -6.62
C GLY A 57 10.36 -7.62 -7.75
N GLY A 58 10.81 -8.38 -8.75
CA GLY A 58 10.00 -8.86 -9.86
C GLY A 58 9.64 -7.81 -10.90
N ASP A 59 9.25 -8.29 -12.08
CA ASP A 59 8.81 -7.46 -13.20
C ASP A 59 7.38 -6.94 -13.03
N VAL A 60 7.08 -5.83 -13.70
CA VAL A 60 5.71 -5.28 -13.76
C VAL A 60 4.83 -6.25 -14.58
N PRO A 61 3.73 -6.78 -14.02
CA PRO A 61 2.81 -7.64 -14.76
C PRO A 61 2.17 -6.89 -15.94
N SER A 62 1.79 -7.64 -16.99
CA SER A 62 1.04 -7.09 -18.12
C SER A 62 -0.29 -6.47 -17.65
N PRO A 63 -0.61 -5.22 -18.01
CA PRO A 63 -1.91 -4.62 -17.71
C PRO A 63 -3.09 -5.32 -18.39
N VAL A 64 -2.85 -6.06 -19.48
CA VAL A 64 -3.89 -6.77 -20.26
C VAL A 64 -4.38 -8.01 -19.52
N ASN A 65 -3.47 -8.71 -18.82
CA ASN A 65 -3.77 -9.90 -18.02
C ASN A 65 -3.26 -9.68 -16.59
N PRO A 66 -3.96 -8.84 -15.79
CA PRO A 66 -3.54 -8.58 -14.42
C PRO A 66 -3.66 -9.87 -13.58
N PRO A 67 -2.80 -10.04 -12.56
CA PRO A 67 -2.92 -11.16 -11.65
C PRO A 67 -4.26 -11.16 -10.91
N ASN A 68 -4.71 -12.35 -10.52
CA ASN A 68 -5.89 -12.52 -9.67
C ASN A 68 -5.67 -11.89 -8.29
N GLY A 69 -6.76 -11.57 -7.59
CA GLY A 69 -6.71 -10.96 -6.26
C GLY A 69 -6.02 -9.59 -6.25
N CYS A 70 -5.05 -9.42 -5.35
CA CYS A 70 -4.29 -8.19 -5.17
C CYS A 70 -3.30 -8.00 -6.32
N ARG A 71 -3.53 -6.98 -7.17
CA ARG A 71 -2.69 -6.73 -8.35
C ARG A 71 -1.20 -6.55 -8.05
N PHE A 72 -0.85 -6.16 -6.82
CA PHE A 72 0.53 -5.93 -6.39
C PHE A 72 1.20 -7.17 -5.75
N HIS A 73 0.49 -8.28 -5.55
CA HIS A 73 1.00 -9.42 -4.78
C HIS A 73 2.28 -10.06 -5.37
N THR A 74 2.51 -9.94 -6.69
CA THR A 74 3.70 -10.51 -7.34
C THR A 74 4.98 -9.73 -7.05
N ARG A 75 4.87 -8.49 -6.56
CA ARG A 75 5.99 -7.58 -6.28
C ARG A 75 6.02 -7.10 -4.82
N CYS A 76 4.98 -7.40 -4.06
CA CYS A 76 4.86 -7.03 -2.66
C CYS A 76 5.72 -7.95 -1.78
N SER A 77 6.59 -7.36 -0.95
CA SER A 77 7.40 -8.10 0.03
C SER A 77 6.60 -8.64 1.22
N TYR A 78 5.34 -8.23 1.37
CA TYR A 78 4.43 -8.62 2.46
C TYR A 78 3.31 -9.56 1.98
N THR A 79 3.48 -10.18 0.81
CA THR A 79 2.47 -11.07 0.24
C THR A 79 2.21 -12.29 1.12
N ILE A 80 0.93 -12.65 1.23
CA ILE A 80 0.43 -13.89 1.83
C ILE A 80 -0.44 -14.61 0.81
N GLU A 81 -0.78 -15.88 1.04
CA GLU A 81 -1.57 -16.68 0.08
C GLU A 81 -2.92 -16.02 -0.26
N ALA A 82 -3.63 -15.47 0.74
CA ALA A 82 -4.90 -14.76 0.52
C ALA A 82 -4.79 -13.58 -0.47
N CYS A 83 -3.61 -12.98 -0.66
CA CYS A 83 -3.42 -11.90 -1.64
C CYS A 83 -3.61 -12.38 -3.09
N LYS A 84 -3.48 -13.68 -3.38
CA LYS A 84 -3.65 -14.24 -4.74
C LYS A 84 -5.12 -14.41 -5.11
N GLU A 85 -6.00 -14.44 -4.12
CA GLU A 85 -7.42 -14.77 -4.28
C GLU A 85 -8.30 -13.53 -4.03
N VAL A 86 -7.95 -12.74 -3.03
CA VAL A 86 -8.77 -11.60 -2.61
C VAL A 86 -8.34 -10.32 -3.28
N VAL A 87 -9.28 -9.66 -3.96
CA VAL A 87 -9.12 -8.27 -4.40
C VAL A 87 -9.30 -7.36 -3.18
N PRO A 88 -8.26 -6.67 -2.70
CA PRO A 88 -8.38 -5.86 -1.50
C PRO A 88 -9.40 -4.72 -1.71
N PRO A 89 -10.38 -4.55 -0.82
CA PRO A 89 -11.26 -3.39 -0.85
C PRO A 89 -10.47 -2.13 -0.44
N LEU A 90 -10.89 -0.97 -0.94
CA LEU A 90 -10.34 0.31 -0.50
C LEU A 90 -10.99 0.67 0.84
N LEU A 91 -10.25 0.50 1.94
CA LEU A 91 -10.74 0.72 3.30
C LEU A 91 -10.16 1.97 3.91
N GLU A 92 -10.94 2.66 4.74
CA GLU A 92 -10.42 3.74 5.58
C GLU A 92 -9.59 3.12 6.72
N ILE A 93 -8.27 3.24 6.65
CA ILE A 93 -7.35 2.66 7.63
C ILE A 93 -7.03 3.66 8.75
N LYS A 94 -6.96 4.95 8.41
CA LYS A 94 -6.88 6.09 9.34
C LYS A 94 -7.86 7.16 8.86
N PRO A 95 -8.24 8.14 9.71
CA PRO A 95 -9.16 9.21 9.30
C PRO A 95 -8.71 9.88 7.99
N ASN A 96 -9.59 9.86 6.98
CA ASN A 96 -9.36 10.38 5.62
C ASN A 96 -8.21 9.70 4.83
N HIS A 97 -7.70 8.56 5.29
CA HIS A 97 -6.59 7.81 4.69
C HIS A 97 -7.00 6.38 4.36
N PHE A 98 -7.17 6.15 3.07
CA PHE A 98 -7.71 4.91 2.52
C PHE A 98 -6.61 4.08 1.87
N ALA A 99 -6.64 2.76 2.05
CA ALA A 99 -5.68 1.84 1.44
C ALA A 99 -6.35 0.52 1.02
N ALA A 100 -5.91 -0.05 -0.10
CA ALA A 100 -6.41 -1.31 -0.65
C ALA A 100 -5.43 -2.46 -0.38
N CYS A 101 -5.31 -2.86 0.88
CA CYS A 101 -4.46 -3.98 1.28
C CYS A 101 -5.10 -4.80 2.40
N ILE A 102 -5.15 -6.12 2.19
CA ILE A 102 -5.73 -7.05 3.18
C ILE A 102 -4.85 -7.21 4.43
N ARG A 103 -3.56 -6.86 4.34
CA ARG A 103 -2.60 -6.96 5.44
C ARG A 103 -2.73 -5.84 6.46
N ILE A 104 -3.52 -4.80 6.22
CA ILE A 104 -3.68 -3.66 7.14
C ILE A 104 -5.16 -3.35 7.34
N GLY A 105 -5.50 -2.92 8.55
CA GLY A 105 -6.86 -2.57 8.93
C GLY A 105 -6.87 -1.40 9.92
N PRO A 106 -8.04 -0.83 10.27
CA PRO A 106 -8.12 0.30 11.20
C PRO A 106 -7.47 0.04 12.57
N LYS A 107 -7.49 -1.21 13.04
CA LYS A 107 -6.87 -1.63 14.31
C LYS A 107 -5.37 -1.91 14.19
N GLN A 108 -4.88 -2.20 12.98
CA GLN A 108 -3.49 -2.54 12.70
C GLN A 108 -3.07 -1.88 11.38
N PRO A 109 -2.78 -0.56 11.41
CA PRO A 109 -2.57 0.21 10.18
C PRO A 109 -1.17 0.05 9.59
N GLN A 110 -0.18 -0.34 10.39
CA GLN A 110 1.22 -0.45 9.96
C GLN A 110 1.56 -1.89 9.61
N ILE A 111 1.87 -2.13 8.32
CA ILE A 111 2.08 -3.48 7.81
C ILE A 111 3.29 -4.20 8.47
N GLU A 112 4.28 -3.45 8.93
CA GLU A 112 5.47 -3.95 9.60
C GLU A 112 5.18 -4.52 10.99
N SER A 113 4.07 -4.10 11.62
CA SER A 113 3.64 -4.65 12.92
C SER A 113 2.66 -5.80 12.80
N VAL A 114 2.17 -6.10 11.59
CA VAL A 114 1.18 -7.16 11.36
C VAL A 114 1.88 -8.50 11.26
N ALA A 115 1.45 -9.50 12.03
CA ALA A 115 2.14 -10.79 12.07
C ALA A 115 2.13 -11.48 10.68
N PRO A 116 3.13 -12.32 10.36
CA PRO A 116 3.15 -13.06 9.10
C PRO A 116 1.87 -13.88 8.90
N GLY A 117 1.28 -13.83 7.70
CA GLY A 117 0.05 -14.57 7.39
C GLY A 117 -1.28 -13.88 7.77
N GLU A 118 -1.28 -12.95 8.72
CA GLU A 118 -2.51 -12.24 9.14
C GLU A 118 -3.07 -11.28 8.08
N ALA A 119 -4.40 -11.09 8.08
CA ALA A 119 -5.12 -10.24 7.14
C ALA A 119 -6.16 -9.34 7.82
N PRO A 120 -5.75 -8.42 8.72
CA PRO A 120 -6.67 -7.58 9.51
C PRO A 120 -7.57 -6.66 8.66
N GLY A 121 -7.22 -6.43 7.39
CA GLY A 121 -8.06 -5.68 6.46
C GLY A 121 -9.31 -6.45 6.05
N LEU A 122 -9.31 -7.77 6.11
CA LEU A 122 -10.50 -8.58 5.81
C LEU A 122 -11.49 -8.61 6.98
N ASP A 123 -10.97 -8.63 8.21
CA ASP A 123 -11.78 -8.57 9.43
C ASP A 123 -12.56 -7.25 9.55
N ALA A 124 -12.07 -6.20 8.88
CA ALA A 124 -12.68 -4.88 8.85
C ALA A 124 -13.83 -4.75 7.85
N VAL A 125 -14.08 -5.75 7.00
CA VAL A 125 -15.17 -5.71 6.01
C VAL A 125 -16.34 -6.57 6.45
N PRO A 126 -17.50 -5.98 6.78
CA PRO A 126 -18.69 -6.75 7.10
C PRO A 126 -19.10 -7.65 5.93
N GLY A 127 -19.24 -8.96 6.16
CA GLY A 127 -19.83 -9.90 5.21
C GLY A 127 -18.89 -10.50 4.16
N ILE A 128 -17.56 -10.32 4.24
CA ILE A 128 -16.61 -10.93 3.29
C ILE A 128 -16.30 -12.41 3.60
N PHE A 129 -16.74 -12.90 4.77
CA PHE A 129 -16.63 -14.30 5.23
C PHE A 129 -17.95 -14.89 5.77
N SER A 130 -19.12 -14.33 5.39
CA SER A 130 -20.43 -14.93 5.70
C SER A 130 -20.99 -15.74 4.55
#